data_AF-A0A9D5YIK1-F1
#
_entry.id   AF-A0A9D5YIK1-F1
#
_cell.length_a   1.000
_cell.length_b   1.000
_cell.length_c   1.000
_cell.angle_alpha   90.00
_cell.angle_beta   90.00
_cell.angle_gamma   90.00
#
_symmetry.space_group_name_H-M   'P 1'
#
loop_
_entity.id
_entity.type
_entity.pdbx_description
1 polymer ?
#
loop_
_entity_poly.entity_id
_entity_poly.type
_entity_poly.pdbx_seq_one_letter_code
_entity_poly.pdbx_strand_id
1 'polypeptide(L)'
;MGVKGENARAKITECAHGLFSCKGYCAVTMQDISEASGFSRGGLYRHFASTEEIFLEIIRLEQASAFAQLERALADQVRPDQILRVFLRSRMNTLSKPSHSFDVAVSEFAANSEKGRESLAKRAKDSVRILTSLIDSGNKAGVFSCSHPETIATHILWLMEGMSRHAGLIPITEAQIDAQITQIELLLQK
;
A
#
# COMPACT_ATOMS: atom_id res chain seq x y z
N MET A 1 30.25 -11.04 -1.35
CA MET A 1 29.28 -11.76 -2.21
C MET A 1 27.83 -11.26 -2.10
N GLY A 2 27.49 -10.23 -1.30
CA GLY A 2 26.09 -9.82 -1.03
C GLY A 2 25.37 -8.96 -2.08
N VAL A 3 26.09 -8.12 -2.83
CA VAL A 3 25.48 -7.08 -3.68
C VAL A 3 24.75 -7.64 -4.93
N LYS A 4 25.18 -8.79 -5.47
CA LYS A 4 24.53 -9.42 -6.65
C LYS A 4 23.20 -10.10 -6.30
N GLY A 5 23.07 -10.65 -5.09
CA GLY A 5 21.88 -11.37 -4.65
C GLY A 5 20.73 -10.45 -4.24
N GLU A 6 21.04 -9.33 -3.58
CA GLU A 6 20.07 -8.30 -3.19
C GLU A 6 19.46 -7.61 -4.41
N ASN A 7 20.29 -7.30 -5.42
CA ASN A 7 19.82 -6.73 -6.68
C ASN A 7 18.89 -7.70 -7.44
N ALA A 8 19.20 -9.02 -7.40
CA ALA A 8 18.34 -10.03 -8.00
C ALA A 8 16.97 -10.14 -7.31
N ARG A 9 16.92 -10.19 -5.96
CA ARG A 9 15.65 -10.22 -5.22
C ARG A 9 14.80 -8.99 -5.54
N ALA A 10 15.39 -7.79 -5.52
CA ALA A 10 14.70 -6.54 -5.83
C ALA A 10 14.08 -6.56 -7.23
N LYS A 11 14.85 -6.98 -8.25
CA LYS A 11 14.37 -7.10 -9.63
C LYS A 11 13.23 -8.11 -9.77
N ILE A 12 13.33 -9.25 -9.09
CA ILE A 12 12.26 -10.28 -9.09
C ILE A 12 10.98 -9.69 -8.49
N THR A 13 11.08 -9.03 -7.33
CA THR A 13 9.92 -8.43 -6.65
C THR A 13 9.30 -7.28 -7.46
N GLU A 14 10.11 -6.48 -8.16
CA GLU A 14 9.62 -5.39 -9.01
C GLU A 14 8.82 -5.91 -10.20
N CYS A 15 9.36 -6.90 -10.94
CA CYS A 15 8.65 -7.52 -12.05
C CYS A 15 7.38 -8.24 -11.59
N ALA A 16 7.45 -8.96 -10.46
CA ALA A 16 6.31 -9.67 -9.90
C ALA A 16 5.22 -8.70 -9.41
N HIS A 17 5.58 -7.57 -8.79
CA HIS A 17 4.62 -6.54 -8.36
C HIS A 17 3.79 -6.02 -9.53
N GLY A 18 4.43 -5.74 -10.67
CA GLY A 18 3.73 -5.35 -11.89
C GLY A 18 2.75 -6.42 -12.38
N LEU A 19 3.18 -7.69 -12.42
CA LEU A 19 2.34 -8.82 -12.82
C LEU A 19 1.12 -8.98 -11.90
N PHE A 20 1.34 -8.97 -10.58
CA PHE A 20 0.27 -9.09 -9.58
C PHE A 20 -0.71 -7.92 -9.66
N SER A 21 -0.22 -6.69 -9.88
CA SER A 21 -1.07 -5.51 -10.02
C SER A 21 -1.98 -5.60 -11.25
N CYS A 22 -1.53 -6.24 -12.34
CA CYS A 22 -2.30 -6.35 -13.58
C CYS A 22 -3.21 -7.57 -13.62
N LYS A 23 -2.74 -8.73 -13.14
CA LYS A 23 -3.40 -10.03 -13.31
C LYS A 23 -4.11 -10.53 -12.04
N GLY A 24 -3.87 -9.92 -10.89
CA GLY A 24 -4.26 -10.46 -9.59
C GLY A 24 -3.25 -11.47 -9.05
N TYR A 25 -3.50 -11.98 -7.85
CA TYR A 25 -2.66 -12.97 -7.17
C TYR A 25 -2.80 -14.35 -7.81
N CYS A 26 -4.02 -14.83 -8.01
CA CYS A 26 -4.25 -16.23 -8.41
C CYS A 26 -3.78 -16.55 -9.84
N ALA A 27 -3.74 -15.54 -10.71
CA ALA A 27 -3.40 -15.72 -12.13
C ALA A 27 -1.89 -15.68 -12.42
N VAL A 28 -1.04 -15.29 -11.45
CA VAL A 28 0.41 -15.16 -11.64
C VAL A 28 1.13 -16.43 -11.22
N THR A 29 1.99 -16.93 -12.11
CA THR A 29 2.80 -18.12 -11.85
C THR A 29 4.30 -17.80 -11.74
N MET A 30 5.09 -18.75 -11.20
CA MET A 30 6.56 -18.65 -11.24
C MET A 30 7.10 -18.57 -12.67
N GLN A 31 6.38 -19.10 -13.66
CA GLN A 31 6.76 -19.01 -15.07
C GLN A 31 6.60 -17.58 -15.60
N ASP A 32 5.46 -16.93 -15.31
CA ASP A 32 5.24 -15.52 -15.68
C ASP A 32 6.35 -14.62 -15.13
N ILE A 33 6.71 -14.82 -13.85
CA ILE A 33 7.76 -14.02 -13.19
C ILE A 33 9.13 -14.32 -13.81
N SER A 34 9.40 -15.57 -14.20
CA SER A 34 10.64 -15.96 -14.89
C SER A 34 10.79 -15.21 -16.20
N GLU A 35 9.73 -15.20 -17.01
CA GLU A 35 9.69 -14.52 -18.30
C GLU A 35 9.82 -13.00 -18.16
N ALA A 36 9.11 -12.40 -17.21
CA ALA A 36 9.15 -10.95 -17.00
C ALA A 36 10.48 -10.46 -16.41
N SER A 37 11.09 -11.23 -15.50
CA SER A 37 12.31 -10.80 -14.80
C SER A 37 13.61 -11.15 -15.56
N GLY A 38 13.53 -12.07 -16.54
CA GLY A 38 14.67 -12.59 -17.28
C GLY A 38 15.53 -13.59 -16.50
N PHE A 39 15.10 -14.00 -15.30
CA PHE A 39 15.74 -15.07 -14.54
C PHE A 39 15.18 -16.42 -14.97
N SER A 40 16.02 -17.46 -15.03
CA SER A 40 15.53 -18.84 -15.21
C SER A 40 14.72 -19.30 -14.01
N ARG A 41 13.80 -20.26 -14.20
CA ARG A 41 13.04 -20.86 -13.09
C ARG A 41 13.95 -21.33 -11.95
N GLY A 42 15.02 -22.06 -12.28
CA GLY A 42 16.00 -22.51 -11.28
C GLY A 42 16.73 -21.36 -10.58
N GLY A 43 16.92 -20.22 -11.26
CA GLY A 43 17.43 -18.99 -10.66
C GLY A 43 16.43 -18.36 -9.69
N LEU A 44 15.15 -18.28 -10.06
CA LEU A 44 14.09 -17.79 -9.18
C LEU A 44 13.97 -18.63 -7.90
N TYR A 45 13.97 -19.96 -8.03
CA TYR A 45 13.85 -20.87 -6.88
C TYR A 45 15.02 -20.80 -5.88
N ARG A 46 16.16 -20.19 -6.27
CA ARG A 46 17.25 -19.90 -5.31
C ARG A 46 16.93 -18.70 -4.41
N HIS A 47 16.02 -17.83 -4.84
CA HIS A 47 15.64 -16.61 -4.12
C HIS A 47 14.28 -16.77 -3.45
N PHE A 48 13.31 -17.39 -4.10
CA PHE A 48 11.96 -17.54 -3.58
C PHE A 48 11.41 -18.93 -3.90
N ALA A 49 10.86 -19.60 -2.91
CA ALA A 49 10.27 -20.92 -3.01
C ALA A 49 8.92 -20.92 -3.74
N SER A 50 8.21 -19.80 -3.76
CA SER A 50 6.86 -19.70 -4.34
C SER A 50 6.46 -18.26 -4.71
N THR A 51 5.38 -18.14 -5.48
CA THR A 51 4.70 -16.85 -5.72
C THR A 51 4.17 -16.26 -4.41
N GLU A 52 3.71 -17.08 -3.46
CA GLU A 52 3.30 -16.65 -2.12
C GLU A 52 4.44 -15.92 -1.38
N GLU A 53 5.66 -16.48 -1.40
CA GLU A 53 6.82 -15.86 -0.73
C GLU A 53 7.18 -14.52 -1.38
N ILE A 54 7.17 -14.47 -2.72
CA ILE A 54 7.42 -13.23 -3.47
C ILE A 54 6.35 -12.18 -3.12
N PHE A 55 5.08 -12.58 -3.07
CA PHE A 55 3.96 -11.69 -2.78
C PHE A 55 4.04 -11.10 -1.35
N LEU A 56 4.32 -11.95 -0.36
CA LEU A 56 4.52 -11.52 1.03
C LEU A 56 5.72 -10.57 1.16
N GLU A 57 6.81 -10.84 0.45
CA GLU A 57 7.98 -9.95 0.42
C GLU A 57 7.62 -8.58 -0.18
N ILE A 58 6.86 -8.55 -1.27
CA ILE A 58 6.37 -7.31 -1.87
C ILE A 58 5.52 -6.51 -0.87
N ILE A 59 4.56 -7.15 -0.19
CA ILE A 59 3.73 -6.51 0.84
C ILE A 59 4.61 -5.92 1.96
N ARG A 60 5.66 -6.65 2.38
CA ARG A 60 6.60 -6.18 3.40
C ARG A 60 7.38 -4.96 2.93
N LEU A 61 7.87 -4.97 1.68
CA LEU A 61 8.63 -3.88 1.08
C LEU A 61 7.77 -2.62 0.90
N GLU A 62 6.53 -2.74 0.45
CA GLU A 62 5.61 -1.60 0.33
C GLU A 62 5.35 -0.94 1.68
N GLN A 63 5.12 -1.74 2.73
CA GLN A 63 4.89 -1.22 4.08
C GLN A 63 6.13 -0.53 4.64
N ALA A 64 7.31 -1.13 4.49
CA ALA A 64 8.57 -0.54 4.92
C ALA A 64 8.86 0.77 4.18
N SER A 65 8.58 0.83 2.88
CA SER A 65 8.73 2.03 2.08
C SER A 65 7.77 3.14 2.52
N ALA A 66 6.49 2.83 2.75
CA ALA A 66 5.50 3.80 3.21
C ALA A 66 5.88 4.39 4.58
N PHE A 67 6.33 3.53 5.51
CA PHE A 67 6.82 3.96 6.82
C PHE A 67 8.03 4.90 6.69
N ALA A 68 9.06 4.49 5.93
CA ALA A 68 10.27 5.28 5.73
C ALA A 68 10.02 6.60 4.98
N GLN A 69 9.01 6.67 4.11
CA GLN A 69 8.61 7.93 3.46
C GLN A 69 7.97 8.90 4.46
N LEU A 70 7.10 8.41 5.34
CA LEU A 70 6.51 9.24 6.40
C LEU A 70 7.59 9.77 7.35
N GLU A 71 8.46 8.90 7.86
CA GLU A 71 9.52 9.29 8.79
C GLU A 71 10.44 10.35 8.18
N ARG A 72 10.83 10.19 6.92
CA ARG A 72 11.64 11.19 6.20
C ARG A 72 10.90 12.52 6.06
N ALA A 73 9.64 12.50 5.64
CA ALA A 73 8.86 13.73 5.50
C ALA A 73 8.72 14.50 6.82
N LEU A 74 8.53 13.78 7.94
CA LEU A 74 8.50 14.38 9.26
C LEU A 74 9.87 14.91 9.69
N ALA A 75 10.96 14.17 9.41
CA ALA A 75 12.33 14.61 9.71
C ALA A 75 12.73 15.86 8.91
N ASP A 76 12.26 15.96 7.66
CA ASP A 76 12.45 17.12 6.77
C ASP A 76 11.53 18.30 7.15
N GLN A 77 10.81 18.21 8.27
CA GLN A 77 9.90 19.25 8.80
C GLN A 77 8.78 19.64 7.83
N VAL A 78 8.36 18.73 6.96
CA VAL A 78 7.19 18.94 6.10
C VAL A 78 5.96 19.04 7.01
N ARG A 79 5.06 19.99 6.71
CA ARG A 79 3.85 20.19 7.53
C ARG A 79 2.95 18.95 7.47
N PRO A 80 2.46 18.41 8.60
CA PRO A 80 1.69 17.16 8.63
C PRO A 80 0.41 17.14 7.77
N ASP A 81 -0.26 18.27 7.59
CA ASP A 81 -1.42 18.43 6.69
C ASP A 81 -1.03 18.20 5.22
N GLN A 82 0.15 18.68 4.81
CA GLN A 82 0.66 18.45 3.46
C GLN A 82 1.04 16.98 3.25
N ILE A 83 1.69 16.35 4.24
CA ILE A 83 2.04 14.92 4.19
C ILE A 83 0.76 14.09 4.03
N LEU A 84 -0.26 14.35 4.85
CA LEU A 84 -1.53 13.64 4.81
C LEU A 84 -2.21 13.79 3.45
N ARG A 85 -2.30 15.03 2.95
CA ARG A 85 -2.93 15.31 1.64
C ARG A 85 -2.21 14.58 0.50
N VAL A 86 -0.88 14.62 0.46
CA VAL A 86 -0.08 13.93 -0.56
C VAL A 86 -0.27 12.41 -0.44
N PHE A 87 -0.25 11.86 0.78
CA PHE A 87 -0.50 10.44 1.02
C PHE A 87 -1.88 10.01 0.52
N LEU A 88 -2.95 10.69 0.93
CA LEU A 88 -4.32 10.38 0.54
C LEU A 88 -4.51 10.48 -0.97
N ARG A 89 -3.99 11.55 -1.59
CA ARG A 89 -4.11 11.71 -3.04
C ARG A 89 -3.34 10.65 -3.81
N SER A 90 -2.10 10.34 -3.40
CA SER A 90 -1.33 9.27 -4.03
C SER A 90 -2.03 7.93 -3.93
N ARG A 91 -2.67 7.63 -2.79
CA ARG A 91 -3.43 6.38 -2.58
C ARG A 91 -4.72 6.35 -3.38
N MET A 92 -5.47 7.45 -3.43
CA MET A 92 -6.76 7.49 -4.11
C MET A 92 -6.63 7.61 -5.63
N ASN A 93 -5.57 8.23 -6.16
CA ASN A 93 -5.33 8.33 -7.60
C ASN A 93 -5.07 6.97 -8.27
N THR A 94 -4.62 5.95 -7.53
CA THR A 94 -4.52 4.58 -8.07
C THR A 94 -5.90 3.99 -8.39
N LEU A 95 -6.95 4.48 -7.71
CA LEU A 95 -8.32 4.00 -7.88
C LEU A 95 -8.95 4.48 -9.20
N SER A 96 -8.48 5.59 -9.76
CA SER A 96 -8.93 6.07 -11.07
C SER A 96 -8.42 5.22 -12.24
N LYS A 97 -7.53 4.23 -11.98
CA LYS A 97 -7.04 3.25 -12.97
C LYS A 97 -7.17 1.82 -12.43
N PRO A 98 -8.40 1.27 -12.30
CA PRO A 98 -8.66 0.02 -11.57
C PRO A 98 -7.92 -1.21 -12.12
N SER A 99 -7.59 -1.23 -13.42
CA SER A 99 -6.99 -2.38 -14.11
C SER A 99 -5.55 -2.71 -13.69
N HIS A 100 -4.94 -1.91 -12.80
CA HIS A 100 -3.56 -2.08 -12.35
C HIS A 100 -3.41 -1.85 -10.83
N SER A 101 -4.31 -2.40 -10.01
CA SER A 101 -4.30 -2.19 -8.55
C SER A 101 -3.74 -3.40 -7.80
N PHE A 102 -2.59 -3.21 -7.15
CA PHE A 102 -2.02 -4.19 -6.23
C PHE A 102 -2.95 -4.51 -5.05
N ASP A 103 -3.79 -3.55 -4.62
CA ASP A 103 -4.74 -3.75 -3.50
C ASP A 103 -5.82 -4.80 -3.82
N VAL A 104 -6.19 -4.95 -5.09
CA VAL A 104 -7.09 -6.02 -5.55
C VAL A 104 -6.40 -7.38 -5.39
N ALA A 105 -5.13 -7.49 -5.79
CA ALA A 105 -4.36 -8.73 -5.62
C ALA A 105 -4.17 -9.09 -4.14
N VAL A 106 -3.97 -8.11 -3.25
CA VAL A 106 -3.87 -8.35 -1.81
C VAL A 106 -5.19 -8.85 -1.24
N SER A 107 -6.31 -8.29 -1.68
CA SER A 107 -7.65 -8.74 -1.28
C SER A 107 -7.93 -10.18 -1.73
N GLU A 108 -7.55 -10.51 -2.98
CA GLU A 108 -7.65 -11.86 -3.51
C GLU A 108 -6.77 -12.86 -2.73
N PHE A 109 -5.53 -12.49 -2.42
CA PHE A 109 -4.64 -13.34 -1.63
C PHE A 109 -5.19 -13.64 -0.23
N ALA A 110 -5.79 -12.63 0.42
CA ALA A 110 -6.45 -12.78 1.71
C ALA A 110 -7.71 -13.66 1.64
N ALA A 111 -8.50 -13.55 0.57
CA ALA A 111 -9.68 -14.40 0.40
C ALA A 111 -9.31 -15.89 0.24
N ASN A 112 -8.12 -16.19 -0.27
CA ASN A 112 -7.71 -17.54 -0.64
C ASN A 112 -6.68 -18.21 0.30
N SER A 113 -6.19 -17.54 1.34
CA SER A 113 -5.18 -18.12 2.24
C SER A 113 -5.22 -17.56 3.67
N GLU A 114 -4.90 -18.40 4.67
CA GLU A 114 -4.75 -17.94 6.07
C GLU A 114 -3.62 -16.91 6.20
N LYS A 115 -2.44 -17.19 5.61
CA LYS A 115 -1.32 -16.25 5.58
C LYS A 115 -1.69 -14.92 4.92
N GLY A 116 -2.54 -14.93 3.90
CA GLY A 116 -3.07 -13.73 3.29
C GLY A 116 -3.95 -12.93 4.23
N ARG A 117 -4.85 -13.59 4.97
CA ARG A 117 -5.66 -12.94 6.02
C ARG A 117 -4.80 -12.33 7.12
N GLU A 118 -3.81 -13.09 7.61
CA GLU A 118 -2.84 -12.60 8.61
C GLU A 118 -2.04 -11.41 8.11
N SER A 119 -1.54 -11.49 6.87
CA SER A 119 -0.79 -10.41 6.21
C SER A 119 -1.63 -9.15 6.05
N LEU A 120 -2.88 -9.28 5.59
CA LEU A 120 -3.80 -8.16 5.45
C LEU A 120 -4.16 -7.55 6.82
N ALA A 121 -4.43 -8.38 7.83
CA ALA A 121 -4.71 -7.91 9.19
C ALA A 121 -3.51 -7.14 9.79
N LYS A 122 -2.29 -7.64 9.57
CA LYS A 122 -1.07 -6.94 9.96
C LYS A 122 -0.92 -5.61 9.21
N ARG A 123 -1.14 -5.61 7.90
CA ARG A 123 -1.08 -4.42 7.05
C ARG A 123 -2.08 -3.34 7.46
N ALA A 124 -3.29 -3.72 7.82
CA ALA A 124 -4.30 -2.82 8.36
C ALA A 124 -3.83 -2.16 9.67
N LYS A 125 -3.34 -2.97 10.63
CA LYS A 125 -2.81 -2.47 11.91
C LYS A 125 -1.63 -1.51 11.71
N ASP A 126 -0.68 -1.88 10.86
CA ASP A 126 0.49 -1.05 10.57
C ASP A 126 0.08 0.27 9.89
N SER A 127 -0.89 0.24 8.98
CA SER A 127 -1.43 1.45 8.32
C SER A 127 -2.13 2.39 9.30
N VAL A 128 -2.96 1.86 10.22
CA VAL A 128 -3.60 2.67 11.27
C VAL A 128 -2.53 3.31 12.15
N ARG A 129 -1.53 2.55 12.61
CA ARG A 129 -0.44 3.09 13.44
C ARG A 129 0.31 4.24 12.77
N ILE A 130 0.61 4.11 11.48
CA ILE A 130 1.30 5.13 10.67
C ILE A 130 0.46 6.41 10.59
N LEU A 131 -0.82 6.27 10.24
CA LEU A 131 -1.75 7.39 10.13
C LEU A 131 -1.98 8.07 11.49
N THR A 132 -2.13 7.31 12.57
CA THR A 132 -2.23 7.84 13.94
C THR A 132 -1.00 8.69 14.28
N SER A 133 0.20 8.19 14.00
CA SER A 133 1.45 8.94 14.26
C SER A 133 1.54 10.25 13.46
N LEU A 134 1.06 10.25 12.22
CA LEU A 134 0.98 11.46 11.40
C LEU A 134 -0.03 12.47 11.98
N ILE A 135 -1.22 12.00 12.38
CA ILE A 135 -2.24 12.85 13.00
C ILE A 135 -1.75 13.43 14.33
N ASP A 136 -1.11 12.61 15.18
CA ASP A 136 -0.49 13.07 16.43
C ASP A 136 0.59 14.13 16.19
N SER A 137 1.39 13.96 15.15
CA SER A 137 2.39 14.96 14.75
C SER A 137 1.74 16.27 14.34
N GLY A 138 0.61 16.20 13.61
CA GLY A 138 -0.15 17.39 13.25
C GLY A 138 -0.85 18.08 14.43
N ASN A 139 -1.34 17.30 15.41
CA ASN A 139 -1.85 17.85 16.68
C ASN A 139 -0.73 18.59 17.44
N LYS A 140 0.47 18.00 17.56
CA LYS A 140 1.63 18.64 18.21
C LYS A 140 2.09 19.91 17.49
N ALA A 141 1.99 19.93 16.16
CA ALA A 141 2.32 21.09 15.34
C ALA A 141 1.19 22.15 15.29
N GLY A 142 0.04 21.90 15.91
CA GLY A 142 -1.11 22.81 15.92
C GLY A 142 -1.83 22.95 14.58
N VAL A 143 -1.57 22.05 13.62
CA VAL A 143 -2.25 22.05 12.30
C VAL A 143 -3.51 21.21 12.28
N PHE A 144 -3.65 20.28 13.23
CA PHE A 144 -4.85 19.50 13.50
C PHE A 144 -5.33 19.76 14.92
N SER A 145 -6.60 19.47 15.19
CA SER A 145 -7.25 19.55 16.50
C SER A 145 -7.97 18.25 16.84
N CYS A 146 -7.46 17.09 16.41
CA CYS A 146 -8.17 15.81 16.51
C CYS A 146 -8.04 15.18 17.91
N SER A 147 -9.17 14.98 18.58
CA SER A 147 -9.24 14.33 19.90
C SER A 147 -9.09 12.80 19.88
N HIS A 148 -9.37 12.14 18.74
CA HIS A 148 -9.33 10.68 18.61
C HIS A 148 -8.54 10.22 17.37
N PRO A 149 -7.20 10.39 17.34
CA PRO A 149 -6.36 10.13 16.17
C PRO A 149 -6.49 8.71 15.61
N GLU A 150 -6.52 7.69 16.47
CA GLU A 150 -6.66 6.29 16.05
C GLU A 150 -8.01 5.99 15.38
N THR A 151 -9.09 6.59 15.89
CA THR A 151 -10.43 6.44 15.30
C THR A 151 -10.49 7.08 13.91
N ILE A 152 -9.90 8.26 13.74
CA ILE A 152 -9.84 8.92 12.43
C ILE A 152 -8.92 8.14 11.47
N ALA A 153 -7.77 7.64 11.94
CA ALA A 153 -6.90 6.79 11.14
C ALA A 153 -7.61 5.51 10.65
N THR A 154 -8.40 4.89 11.52
CA THR A 154 -9.23 3.71 11.18
C THR A 154 -10.32 4.08 10.17
N HIS A 155 -10.97 5.22 10.35
CA HIS A 155 -11.96 5.73 9.40
C HIS A 155 -11.37 5.96 8.01
N ILE A 156 -10.19 6.58 7.93
CA ILE A 156 -9.44 6.78 6.68
C ILE A 156 -9.14 5.43 6.01
N LEU A 157 -8.65 4.44 6.77
CA LEU A 157 -8.39 3.09 6.25
C LEU A 157 -9.65 2.47 5.62
N TRP A 158 -10.76 2.43 6.36
CA TRP A 158 -12.01 1.84 5.87
C TRP A 158 -12.58 2.56 4.66
N LEU A 159 -12.48 3.89 4.63
CA LEU A 159 -12.89 4.69 3.48
C LEU A 159 -12.07 4.31 2.25
N MET A 160 -10.73 4.26 2.36
CA MET A 160 -9.86 3.88 1.25
C MET A 160 -10.14 2.46 0.76
N GLU A 161 -10.32 1.49 1.66
CA GLU A 161 -10.67 0.12 1.26
C GLU A 161 -12.04 0.04 0.58
N GLY A 162 -13.03 0.77 1.10
CA GLY A 162 -14.36 0.86 0.49
C GLY A 162 -14.29 1.42 -0.92
N MET A 163 -13.60 2.57 -1.09
CA MET A 163 -13.37 3.17 -2.40
C MET A 163 -12.64 2.20 -3.34
N SER A 164 -11.59 1.53 -2.87
CA SER A 164 -10.83 0.57 -3.67
C SER A 164 -11.67 -0.60 -4.16
N ARG A 165 -12.55 -1.16 -3.32
CA ARG A 165 -13.44 -2.26 -3.71
C ARG A 165 -14.50 -1.82 -4.71
N HIS A 166 -14.97 -0.59 -4.62
CA HIS A 166 -15.98 -0.05 -5.54
C HIS A 166 -15.42 0.54 -6.83
N ALA A 167 -14.13 0.88 -6.89
CA ALA A 167 -13.51 1.51 -8.07
C ALA A 167 -13.67 0.72 -9.38
N GLY A 168 -13.77 -0.61 -9.30
CA GLY A 168 -14.04 -1.48 -10.46
C GLY A 168 -15.52 -1.55 -10.87
N LEU A 169 -16.45 -1.08 -10.02
CA LEU A 169 -17.89 -1.12 -10.25
C LEU A 169 -18.45 0.28 -10.59
N ILE A 170 -17.96 1.29 -9.89
CA ILE A 170 -18.40 2.67 -9.99
C ILE A 170 -17.15 3.52 -10.26
N PRO A 171 -17.03 4.14 -11.44
CA PRO A 171 -15.90 5.00 -11.75
C PRO A 171 -15.74 6.11 -10.71
N ILE A 172 -14.54 6.24 -10.15
CA ILE A 172 -14.19 7.29 -9.20
C ILE A 172 -13.52 8.44 -9.95
N THR A 173 -14.15 9.61 -9.89
CA THR A 173 -13.65 10.85 -10.50
C THR A 173 -12.66 11.57 -9.57
N GLU A 174 -11.76 12.36 -10.15
CA GLU A 174 -10.86 13.25 -9.39
C GLU A 174 -11.62 14.18 -8.44
N ALA A 175 -12.79 14.70 -8.87
CA ALA A 175 -13.63 15.56 -8.03
C ALA A 175 -14.14 14.82 -6.78
N GLN A 176 -14.46 13.53 -6.89
CA GLN A 176 -14.85 12.72 -5.73
C GLN A 176 -13.66 12.47 -4.80
N ILE A 177 -12.47 12.22 -5.34
CA ILE A 177 -11.23 12.08 -4.56
C ILE A 177 -10.97 13.36 -3.76
N ASP A 178 -11.00 14.52 -4.42
CA ASP A 178 -10.79 15.82 -3.78
C ASP A 178 -11.83 16.11 -2.70
N ALA A 179 -13.10 15.73 -2.94
CA ALA A 179 -14.15 15.85 -1.94
C ALA A 179 -13.87 14.97 -0.70
N GLN A 180 -13.43 13.71 -0.88
CA GLN A 180 -13.09 12.83 0.26
C GLN A 180 -11.90 13.35 1.05
N ILE A 181 -10.85 13.84 0.39
CA ILE A 181 -9.69 14.45 1.07
C ILE A 181 -10.13 15.64 1.90
N THR A 182 -10.97 16.52 1.33
CA THR A 182 -11.50 17.69 2.04
C THR A 182 -12.32 17.27 3.27
N GLN A 183 -13.15 16.23 3.17
CA GLN A 183 -13.91 15.73 4.32
C GLN A 183 -13.02 15.17 5.43
N ILE A 184 -11.97 14.43 5.07
CA ILE A 184 -10.99 13.92 6.05
C ILE A 184 -10.31 15.09 6.77
N GLU A 185 -9.91 16.14 6.06
CA GLU A 185 -9.29 17.32 6.66
C GLU A 185 -10.26 18.04 7.63
N LEU A 186 -11.54 18.13 7.29
CA LEU A 186 -12.56 18.71 8.19
C LEU A 186 -12.74 17.88 9.47
N LEU A 187 -12.60 16.56 9.41
CA LEU A 187 -12.63 15.69 10.60
C LEU A 187 -11.44 15.93 11.53
N LEU A 188 -10.34 16.48 11.01
CA LEU A 188 -9.12 16.79 11.77
C LEU A 188 -9.12 18.20 12.37
N GLN A 189 -10.12 19.03 12.07
CA GLN A 189 -10.26 20.40 12.59
C GLN A 189 -11.20 20.48 13.81
N LYS A 190 -11.55 19.34 14.43
CA LYS A 190 -12.53 19.22 15.51
C LYS A 190 -11.99 18.55 16.77
#